data_AF-A0A258BH32-F1
#
_entry.id   AF-A0A258BH32-F1
#
_cell.length_a   1.000
_cell.length_b   1.000
_cell.length_c   1.000
_cell.angle_alpha   90.00
_cell.angle_beta   90.00
_cell.angle_gamma   90.00
#
_symmetry.space_group_name_H-M   'P 1'
#
loop_
_entity.id
_entity.type
_entity.pdbx_description
1 polymer ?
#
loop_
_entity_poly.entity_id
_entity_poly.type
_entity_poly.pdbx_seq_one_letter_code
_entity_poly.pdbx_strand_id
1 'polypeptide(L)'
;MAAARAAAAGARADRLPTAGAFAEASMVRDQFFPDYSANAATVGVRARWQLYSGGRVGGRIAETSAEVRSAEAALRAADQQLEADVISAFQDVRTQALVRDAADAQALAAAEALAAVGHEVRVGMKPQLAQLDAARENIAAAAAQAQARADAVVARYRLAALLGR
;
A
#
# COMPACT_ATOMS: atom_id res chain seq x y z
N MET A 1 11.54 -6.92 -4.28
CA MET A 1 12.91 -6.54 -4.73
C MET A 1 13.98 -7.60 -4.45
N ALA A 2 14.21 -8.00 -3.19
CA ALA A 2 15.25 -8.98 -2.86
C ALA A 2 15.09 -10.34 -3.59
N ALA A 3 13.85 -10.85 -3.66
CA ALA A 3 13.54 -12.10 -4.36
C ALA A 3 13.87 -12.05 -5.87
N ALA A 4 13.51 -10.95 -6.57
CA ALA A 4 13.79 -10.78 -8.00
C ALA A 4 15.31 -10.72 -8.28
N ARG A 5 16.07 -10.02 -7.41
CA ARG A 5 17.53 -9.97 -7.52
C ARG A 5 18.18 -11.34 -7.26
N ALA A 6 17.66 -12.10 -6.31
CA ALA A 6 18.12 -13.47 -6.04
C ALA A 6 17.83 -14.41 -7.23
N ALA A 7 16.66 -14.28 -7.86
CA ALA A 7 16.30 -15.04 -9.07
C ALA A 7 17.25 -14.72 -10.24
N ALA A 8 17.56 -13.45 -10.46
CA ALA A 8 18.53 -13.03 -11.47
C ALA A 8 19.95 -13.53 -11.18
N ALA A 9 20.37 -13.57 -9.91
CA ALA A 9 21.65 -14.14 -9.51
C ALA A 9 21.70 -15.65 -9.77
N GLY A 10 20.62 -16.38 -9.47
CA GLY A 10 20.48 -17.81 -9.79
C GLY A 10 20.54 -18.08 -11.29
N ALA A 11 19.83 -17.29 -12.11
CA ALA A 11 19.86 -17.43 -13.56
C ALA A 11 21.25 -17.15 -14.16
N ARG A 12 22.03 -16.25 -13.56
CA ARG A 12 23.44 -16.03 -13.95
C ARG A 12 24.34 -17.20 -13.52
N ALA A 13 24.07 -17.80 -12.36
CA ALA A 13 24.81 -18.97 -11.88
C ALA A 13 24.61 -20.22 -12.76
N ASP A 14 23.52 -20.30 -13.53
CA ASP A 14 23.30 -21.38 -14.51
C ASP A 14 24.35 -21.44 -15.64
N ARG A 15 25.14 -20.38 -15.85
CA ARG A 15 26.30 -20.41 -16.77
C ARG A 15 27.55 -21.05 -16.17
N LEU A 16 27.60 -21.20 -14.86
CA LEU A 16 28.72 -21.77 -14.13
C LEU A 16 28.58 -23.30 -14.04
N PRO A 17 29.70 -24.03 -13.89
CA PRO A 17 29.63 -25.45 -13.58
C PRO A 17 28.95 -25.68 -12.23
N THR A 18 28.06 -26.66 -12.17
CA THR A 18 27.47 -27.11 -10.90
C THR A 18 28.27 -28.30 -10.37
N ALA A 19 28.63 -28.27 -9.10
CA ALA A 19 29.34 -29.36 -8.43
C ALA A 19 28.50 -29.88 -7.26
N GLY A 20 28.44 -31.21 -7.09
CA GLY A 20 27.74 -31.86 -5.99
C GLY A 20 28.50 -33.09 -5.51
N ALA A 21 28.40 -33.40 -4.22
CA ALA A 21 28.95 -34.61 -3.63
C ALA A 21 27.82 -35.61 -3.33
N PHE A 22 28.11 -36.90 -3.44
CA PHE A 22 27.18 -37.97 -3.10
C PHE A 22 27.89 -39.08 -2.31
N ALA A 23 27.13 -39.75 -1.44
CA ALA A 23 27.56 -40.92 -0.69
C ALA A 23 26.43 -41.96 -0.72
N GLU A 24 26.76 -43.19 -1.08
CA GLU A 24 25.80 -44.29 -1.16
C GLU A 24 26.40 -45.53 -0.49
N ALA A 25 25.59 -46.23 0.29
CA ALA A 25 25.96 -47.50 0.92
C ALA A 25 24.93 -48.56 0.52
N SER A 26 25.39 -49.70 0.02
CA SER A 26 24.54 -50.81 -0.39
C SER A 26 24.97 -52.09 0.30
N MET A 27 23.98 -52.90 0.67
CA MET A 27 24.17 -54.25 1.22
C MET A 27 23.47 -55.22 0.30
N VAL A 28 24.25 -56.05 -0.39
CA VAL A 28 23.71 -57.13 -1.22
C VAL A 28 23.70 -58.39 -0.36
N ARG A 29 22.50 -58.92 -0.12
CA ARG A 29 22.29 -60.21 0.56
C ARG A 29 21.84 -61.22 -0.50
N ASP A 30 22.65 -62.24 -0.71
CA ASP A 30 22.29 -63.33 -1.61
C ASP A 30 21.23 -64.22 -0.94
N GLN A 31 20.20 -64.60 -1.70
CA GLN A 31 19.11 -65.46 -1.22
C GLN A 31 19.46 -66.94 -1.35
N PHE A 32 20.53 -67.26 -2.09
CA PHE A 32 20.98 -68.64 -2.32
C PHE A 32 22.11 -69.08 -1.39
N PHE A 33 22.86 -68.15 -0.78
CA PHE A 33 23.95 -68.45 0.16
C PHE A 33 23.80 -67.62 1.46
N PRO A 34 23.29 -68.22 2.55
CA PRO A 34 22.90 -67.52 3.78
C PRO A 34 24.00 -66.73 4.49
N ASP A 35 25.28 -67.04 4.24
CA ASP A 35 26.45 -66.42 4.88
C ASP A 35 27.20 -65.39 4.00
N TYR A 36 26.76 -65.15 2.76
CA TYR A 36 27.41 -64.17 1.89
C TYR A 36 26.72 -62.80 1.97
N SER A 37 27.40 -61.84 2.61
CA SER A 37 27.00 -60.43 2.62
C SER A 37 28.11 -59.58 2.02
N ALA A 38 27.77 -58.76 1.03
CA ALA A 38 28.68 -57.79 0.43
C ALA A 38 28.19 -56.38 0.76
N ASN A 39 28.98 -55.68 1.57
CA ASN A 39 28.75 -54.26 1.89
C ASN A 39 29.64 -53.42 0.99
N ALA A 40 29.05 -52.48 0.26
CA ALA A 40 29.77 -51.52 -0.56
C ALA A 40 29.39 -50.10 -0.12
N ALA A 41 30.38 -49.22 -0.03
CA ALA A 41 30.17 -47.80 0.22
C ALA A 41 30.92 -47.00 -0.85
N THR A 42 30.23 -46.09 -1.52
CA THR A 42 30.79 -45.23 -2.57
C THR A 42 30.60 -43.77 -2.18
N VAL A 43 31.70 -43.02 -2.16
CA VAL A 43 31.68 -41.56 -2.01
C VAL A 43 32.27 -40.95 -3.28
N GLY A 44 31.61 -39.92 -3.82
CA GLY A 44 32.04 -39.28 -5.05
C GLY A 44 31.65 -37.83 -5.16
N VAL A 45 32.35 -37.11 -6.02
CA VAL A 45 32.02 -35.73 -6.42
C VAL A 45 31.70 -35.75 -7.91
N ARG A 46 30.61 -35.08 -8.30
CA ARG A 46 30.19 -34.93 -9.70
C ARG A 46 30.10 -33.45 -10.02
N ALA A 47 30.77 -33.03 -11.09
CA ALA A 47 30.62 -31.72 -11.69
C ALA A 47 29.88 -31.84 -13.03
N ARG A 48 29.00 -30.88 -13.33
CA ARG A 48 28.30 -30.75 -14.60
C ARG A 48 28.49 -29.32 -15.13
N TRP A 49 29.04 -29.20 -16.33
CA TRP A 49 29.13 -27.92 -17.03
C TRP A 49 28.41 -28.00 -18.37
N GLN A 50 27.42 -27.14 -18.57
CA GLN A 50 26.74 -27.02 -19.86
C GLN A 50 27.43 -25.97 -20.72
N LEU A 51 28.23 -26.42 -21.69
CA LEU A 51 28.97 -25.54 -22.61
C LEU A 51 28.08 -24.91 -23.69
N TYR A 52 27.03 -25.62 -24.11
CA TYR A 52 26.05 -25.14 -25.08
C TYR A 52 24.62 -25.45 -24.62
N SER A 53 23.75 -24.44 -24.67
CA SER A 53 22.38 -24.54 -24.18
C SER A 53 21.32 -24.05 -25.18
N GLY A 54 21.68 -23.85 -26.45
CA GLY A 54 20.73 -23.42 -27.50
C GLY A 54 19.94 -22.14 -27.15
N GLY A 55 20.53 -21.21 -26.39
CA GLY A 55 19.86 -19.98 -25.95
C GLY A 55 19.04 -20.06 -24.66
N ARG A 56 18.73 -21.27 -24.13
CA ARG A 56 17.93 -21.44 -22.90
C ARG A 56 18.43 -20.62 -21.70
N VAL A 57 19.73 -20.71 -21.39
CA VAL A 57 20.35 -19.97 -20.28
C VAL A 57 20.36 -18.46 -20.55
N GLY A 58 20.60 -18.05 -21.79
CA GLY A 58 20.52 -16.64 -22.20
C GLY A 58 19.11 -16.06 -22.05
N GLY A 59 18.09 -16.81 -22.48
CA GLY A 59 16.68 -16.46 -22.33
C GLY A 59 16.27 -16.31 -20.87
N ARG A 60 16.65 -17.27 -20.01
CA ARG A 60 16.37 -17.20 -18.57
C ARG A 60 17.03 -15.99 -17.89
N ILE A 61 18.26 -15.63 -18.30
CA ILE A 61 18.93 -14.42 -17.80
C ILE A 61 18.19 -13.16 -18.27
N ALA A 62 17.73 -13.12 -19.52
CA ALA A 62 16.98 -11.98 -20.05
C ALA A 62 15.63 -11.80 -19.35
N GLU A 63 14.91 -12.91 -19.13
CA GLU A 63 13.65 -12.97 -18.38
C GLU A 63 13.83 -12.46 -16.95
N THR A 64 14.70 -13.07 -16.16
CA THR A 64 14.96 -12.63 -14.76
C THR A 64 15.48 -11.19 -14.67
N SER A 65 16.23 -10.72 -15.67
CA SER A 65 16.63 -9.31 -15.72
C SER A 65 15.46 -8.38 -16.03
N ALA A 66 14.49 -8.80 -16.85
CA ALA A 66 13.26 -8.06 -17.10
C ALA A 66 12.37 -8.03 -15.85
N GLU A 67 12.28 -9.12 -15.10
CA GLU A 67 11.57 -9.18 -13.81
C GLU A 67 12.15 -8.20 -12.79
N VAL A 68 13.48 -8.10 -12.69
CA VAL A 68 14.13 -7.10 -11.82
C VAL A 68 13.75 -5.68 -12.25
N ARG A 69 13.81 -5.37 -13.55
CA ARG A 69 13.41 -4.05 -14.06
C ARG A 69 11.93 -3.74 -13.81
N SER A 70 11.06 -4.74 -13.95
CA SER A 70 9.63 -4.65 -13.65
C SER A 70 9.41 -4.34 -12.17
N ALA A 71 10.09 -5.06 -11.27
CA ALA A 71 10.00 -4.82 -9.84
C ALA A 71 10.52 -3.43 -9.44
N GLU A 72 11.58 -2.95 -10.09
CA GLU A 72 12.10 -1.58 -9.89
C GLU A 72 11.12 -0.51 -10.38
N ALA A 73 10.47 -0.74 -11.54
CA ALA A 73 9.45 0.15 -12.04
C ALA A 73 8.21 0.18 -11.13
N ALA A 74 7.78 -0.97 -10.62
CA ALA A 74 6.68 -1.08 -9.68
C ALA A 74 6.98 -0.34 -8.36
N LEU A 75 8.22 -0.44 -7.85
CA LEU A 75 8.65 0.32 -6.67
C LEU A 75 8.59 1.83 -6.94
N ARG A 76 9.16 2.30 -8.06
CA ARG A 76 9.09 3.73 -8.41
C ARG A 76 7.66 4.23 -8.58
N ALA A 77 6.78 3.41 -9.17
CA ALA A 77 5.37 3.76 -9.31
C ALA A 77 4.66 3.84 -7.96
N ALA A 78 4.95 2.91 -7.04
CA ALA A 78 4.42 2.96 -5.68
C ALA A 78 4.91 4.18 -4.90
N ASP A 79 6.19 4.56 -5.04
CA ASP A 79 6.75 5.76 -4.41
C ASP A 79 6.08 7.04 -4.95
N GLN A 80 5.91 7.13 -6.28
CA GLN A 80 5.22 8.26 -6.92
C GLN A 80 3.75 8.35 -6.51
N GLN A 81 3.07 7.21 -6.39
CA GLN A 81 1.69 7.17 -5.93
C GLN A 81 1.59 7.65 -4.48
N LEU A 82 2.48 7.17 -3.60
CA LEU A 82 2.53 7.61 -2.22
C LEU A 82 2.79 9.12 -2.10
N GLU A 83 3.71 9.67 -2.89
CA GLU A 83 3.98 11.11 -2.94
C GLU A 83 2.72 11.90 -3.36
N ALA A 84 2.05 11.45 -4.42
CA ALA A 84 0.81 12.07 -4.90
C ALA A 84 -0.31 12.00 -3.84
N ASP A 85 -0.47 10.85 -3.17
CA ASP A 85 -1.47 10.65 -2.12
C ASP A 85 -1.21 11.57 -0.92
N VAL A 86 0.05 11.72 -0.50
CA VAL A 86 0.44 12.62 0.60
C VAL A 86 0.19 14.09 0.23
N ILE A 87 0.57 14.50 -0.98
CA ILE A 87 0.33 15.87 -1.46
C ILE A 87 -1.18 16.15 -1.48
N SER A 88 -1.98 15.22 -2.02
CA SER A 88 -3.44 15.33 -2.07
C SER A 88 -4.04 15.45 -0.67
N ALA A 89 -3.67 14.53 0.25
CA ALA A 89 -4.16 14.56 1.63
C ALA A 89 -3.77 15.83 2.38
N PHE A 90 -2.58 16.38 2.14
CA PHE A 90 -2.16 17.65 2.71
C PHE A 90 -3.00 18.83 2.17
N GLN A 91 -3.27 18.86 0.87
CA GLN A 91 -4.14 19.87 0.26
C GLN A 91 -5.58 19.76 0.77
N ASP A 92 -6.07 18.54 0.98
CA ASP A 92 -7.38 18.29 1.57
C ASP A 92 -7.45 18.84 3.00
N VAL A 93 -6.47 18.57 3.86
CA VAL A 93 -6.43 19.13 5.22
C VAL A 93 -6.48 20.65 5.20
N ARG A 94 -5.72 21.29 4.30
CA ARG A 94 -5.72 22.75 4.17
C ARG A 94 -7.09 23.27 3.70
N THR A 95 -7.69 22.60 2.73
CA THR A 95 -9.01 22.96 2.19
C THR A 95 -10.09 22.81 3.25
N GLN A 96 -10.10 21.69 3.98
CA GLN A 96 -11.07 21.44 5.05
C GLN A 96 -10.91 22.41 6.21
N ALA A 97 -9.71 22.91 6.49
CA ALA A 97 -9.51 23.98 7.46
C ALA A 97 -10.22 25.28 7.03
N LEU A 98 -10.08 25.68 5.76
CA LEU A 98 -10.77 26.86 5.22
C LEU A 98 -12.28 26.69 5.17
N VAL A 99 -12.77 25.50 4.78
CA VAL A 99 -14.20 25.17 4.77
C VAL A 99 -14.78 25.24 6.19
N ARG A 100 -14.05 24.71 7.18
CA ARG A 100 -14.43 24.81 8.59
C ARG A 100 -14.51 26.27 9.02
N ASP A 101 -13.50 27.09 8.72
CA ASP A 101 -13.49 28.50 9.13
C ASP A 101 -14.67 29.27 8.49
N ALA A 102 -14.98 29.00 7.21
CA ALA A 102 -16.14 29.56 6.53
C ALA A 102 -17.47 29.10 7.16
N ALA A 103 -17.59 27.81 7.52
CA ALA A 103 -18.78 27.28 8.18
C ALA A 103 -18.96 27.82 9.60
N ASP A 104 -17.86 28.03 10.34
CA ASP A 104 -17.85 28.69 11.65
C ASP A 104 -18.37 30.14 11.52
N ALA A 105 -17.94 30.88 10.49
CA ALA A 105 -18.42 32.24 10.20
C ALA A 105 -19.90 32.27 9.77
N GLN A 106 -20.34 31.35 8.91
CA GLN A 106 -21.73 31.25 8.47
C GLN A 106 -22.67 30.94 9.64
N ALA A 107 -22.27 30.03 10.53
CA ALA A 107 -23.07 29.70 11.73
C ALA A 107 -23.21 30.90 12.67
N LEU A 108 -22.15 31.69 12.85
CA LEU A 108 -22.22 32.93 13.62
C LEU A 108 -23.19 33.94 12.99
N ALA A 109 -23.06 34.18 11.67
CA ALA A 109 -23.93 35.10 10.95
C ALA A 109 -25.41 34.67 10.99
N ALA A 110 -25.70 33.37 10.85
CA ALA A 110 -27.05 32.85 10.92
C ALA A 110 -27.67 32.98 12.32
N ALA A 111 -26.86 32.79 13.38
CA ALA A 111 -27.29 32.99 14.76
C ALA A 111 -27.61 34.47 15.05
N GLU A 112 -26.77 35.40 14.57
CA GLU A 112 -27.01 36.84 14.69
C GLU A 112 -28.25 37.27 13.91
N ALA A 113 -28.44 36.74 12.70
CA ALA A 113 -29.63 37.01 11.89
C ALA A 113 -30.92 36.53 12.58
N LEU A 114 -30.90 35.34 13.18
CA LEU A 114 -32.03 34.83 13.97
C LEU A 114 -32.34 35.74 15.16
N ALA A 115 -31.31 36.22 15.87
CA ALA A 115 -31.50 37.15 16.98
C ALA A 115 -32.12 38.48 16.51
N ALA A 116 -31.60 39.06 15.42
CA ALA A 116 -32.10 40.29 14.83
C ALA A 116 -33.58 40.16 14.39
N VAL A 117 -33.91 39.09 13.66
CA VAL A 117 -35.30 38.81 13.24
C VAL A 117 -36.20 38.58 14.46
N GLY A 118 -35.71 37.91 15.50
CA GLY A 118 -36.45 37.72 16.74
C GLY A 118 -36.79 39.05 17.45
N HIS A 119 -35.90 40.03 17.40
CA HIS A 119 -36.16 41.38 17.90
C HIS A 119 -37.23 42.09 17.05
N GLU A 120 -37.13 42.03 15.73
CA GLU A 120 -38.09 42.64 14.78
C GLU A 120 -39.49 42.04 14.92
N VAL A 121 -39.60 40.73 15.12
CA VAL A 121 -40.89 40.05 15.36
C VAL A 121 -41.50 40.48 16.70
N ARG A 122 -40.69 40.66 17.75
CA ARG A 122 -41.17 41.11 19.08
C ARG A 122 -41.77 42.52 19.04
N VAL A 123 -41.23 43.40 18.20
CA VAL A 123 -41.77 44.76 18.01
C VAL A 123 -42.85 44.83 16.91
N GLY A 124 -43.27 43.70 16.35
CA GLY A 124 -44.33 43.62 15.34
C GLY A 124 -43.92 44.06 13.93
N MET A 125 -42.63 44.28 13.68
CA MET A 125 -42.11 44.72 12.37
C MET A 125 -41.99 43.57 11.35
N LYS A 126 -41.98 42.31 11.81
CA LYS A 126 -41.96 41.11 10.97
C LYS A 126 -42.94 40.04 11.45
N PRO A 127 -43.44 39.17 10.54
CA PRO A 127 -44.29 38.05 10.91
C PRO A 127 -43.50 36.94 11.61
N GLN A 128 -44.17 36.13 12.44
CA GLN A 128 -43.58 34.96 13.10
C GLN A 128 -42.99 33.95 12.12
N LEU A 129 -43.52 33.88 10.89
CA LEU A 129 -42.97 33.04 9.82
C LEU A 129 -41.51 33.42 9.50
N ALA A 130 -41.16 34.70 9.50
CA ALA A 130 -39.79 35.14 9.24
C ALA A 130 -38.81 34.65 10.32
N GLN A 131 -39.26 34.58 11.59
CA GLN A 131 -38.46 34.01 12.68
C GLN A 131 -38.28 32.50 12.50
N LEU A 132 -39.31 31.78 12.04
CA LEU A 132 -39.20 30.34 11.76
C LEU A 132 -38.23 30.08 10.60
N ASP A 133 -38.26 30.89 9.55
CA ASP A 133 -37.33 30.78 8.42
C ASP A 133 -35.89 31.05 8.85
N ALA A 134 -35.66 32.10 9.65
CA ALA A 134 -34.34 32.37 10.23
C ALA A 134 -33.87 31.25 11.17
N ALA A 135 -34.77 30.63 11.93
CA ALA A 135 -34.45 29.51 12.80
C ALA A 135 -34.04 28.27 11.99
N ARG A 136 -34.72 28.00 10.86
CA ARG A 136 -34.37 26.94 9.93
C ARG A 136 -32.98 27.16 9.33
N GLU A 137 -32.68 28.38 8.88
CA GLU A 137 -31.36 28.73 8.35
C GLU A 137 -30.25 28.55 9.40
N ASN A 138 -30.48 29.00 10.64
CA ASN A 138 -29.53 28.79 11.73
C ASN A 138 -29.28 27.31 12.04
N ILE A 139 -30.32 26.47 12.03
CA ILE A 139 -30.19 25.02 12.22
C ILE A 139 -29.38 24.40 11.07
N ALA A 140 -29.65 24.81 9.83
CA ALA A 140 -28.90 24.34 8.66
C ALA A 140 -27.42 24.75 8.74
N ALA A 141 -27.13 26.00 9.11
CA ALA A 141 -25.78 26.49 9.29
C ALA A 141 -25.02 25.76 10.42
N ALA A 142 -25.69 25.49 11.55
CA ALA A 142 -25.11 24.71 12.65
C ALA A 142 -24.81 23.26 12.24
N ALA A 143 -25.68 22.63 11.45
CA ALA A 143 -25.44 21.30 10.91
C ALA A 143 -24.23 21.28 9.95
N ALA A 144 -24.14 22.26 9.05
CA ALA A 144 -23.00 22.42 8.15
C ALA A 144 -21.69 22.65 8.91
N GLN A 145 -21.72 23.44 9.98
CA GLN A 145 -20.57 23.67 10.87
C GLN A 145 -20.11 22.36 11.55
N ALA A 146 -21.04 21.57 12.09
CA ALA A 146 -20.72 20.29 12.70
C ALA A 146 -20.09 19.32 11.69
N GLN A 147 -20.63 19.26 10.48
CA GLN A 147 -20.11 18.44 9.40
C GLN A 147 -18.69 18.87 8.98
N ALA A 148 -18.48 20.16 8.74
CA ALA A 148 -17.17 20.70 8.36
C ALA A 148 -16.08 20.43 9.41
N ARG A 149 -16.44 20.49 10.70
CA ARG A 149 -15.52 20.13 11.80
C ARG A 149 -15.19 18.63 11.78
N ALA A 150 -16.17 17.76 11.54
CA ALA A 150 -15.93 16.33 11.41
C ALA A 150 -15.01 16.02 10.21
N ASP A 151 -15.28 16.63 9.06
CA ASP A 151 -14.51 16.42 7.84
C ASP A 151 -13.05 16.90 7.99
N ALA A 152 -12.83 18.02 8.69
CA ALA A 152 -11.49 18.49 9.02
C ALA A 152 -10.71 17.51 9.92
N VAL A 153 -11.39 16.85 10.87
CA VAL A 153 -10.79 15.82 11.72
C VAL A 153 -10.44 14.57 10.90
N VAL A 154 -11.37 14.11 10.05
CA VAL A 154 -11.14 12.95 9.17
C VAL A 154 -9.97 13.20 8.22
N ALA A 155 -9.89 14.38 7.61
CA ALA A 155 -8.78 14.74 6.71
C ALA A 155 -7.43 14.66 7.42
N ARG A 156 -7.35 15.13 8.68
CA ARG A 156 -6.12 15.06 9.48
C ARG A 156 -5.71 13.60 9.77
N TYR A 157 -6.66 12.74 10.11
CA TYR A 157 -6.38 11.32 10.35
C TYR A 157 -5.95 10.58 9.07
N ARG A 158 -6.54 10.91 7.92
CA ARG A 158 -6.11 10.35 6.62
C ARG A 158 -4.65 10.71 6.32
N LEU A 159 -4.27 11.96 6.54
CA LEU A 159 -2.88 12.38 6.38
C LEU A 159 -1.95 11.67 7.37
N ALA A 160 -2.34 11.53 8.64
CA ALA A 160 -1.55 10.82 9.64
C ALA A 160 -1.31 9.34 9.26
N ALA A 161 -2.35 8.66 8.76
CA ALA A 161 -2.25 7.28 8.30
C ALA A 161 -1.27 7.11 7.13
N LEU A 162 -1.24 8.04 6.16
CA LEU A 162 -0.27 8.03 5.06
C LEU A 162 1.17 8.28 5.53
N LEU A 163 1.33 9.06 6.61
CA LEU A 163 2.63 9.31 7.24
C LEU A 163 3.06 8.20 8.22
N GLY A 164 2.21 7.18 8.43
CA GLY A 164 2.48 6.07 9.35
C GLY A 164 2.39 6.45 10.83
N ARG A 165 1.56 7.42 11.19
CA ARG A 165 1.30 7.86 12.57
C ARG A 165 -0.16 7.75 12.97
#